data_AF-A0A5M5M6Q6-F1
#
_entry.id   AF-A0A5M5M6Q6-F1
#
_cell.length_a   1.000
_cell.length_b   1.000
_cell.length_c   1.000
_cell.angle_alpha   90.00
_cell.angle_beta   90.00
_cell.angle_gamma   90.00
#
_symmetry.space_group_name_H-M   'P 1'
#
loop_
_entity.id
_entity.type
_entity.pdbx_description
1 polymer ?
#
loop_
_entity_poly.entity_id
_entity_poly.type
_entity_poly.pdbx_seq_one_letter_code
_entity_poly.pdbx_strand_id
1 'polypeptide(L)'
;MNKAAILVSEAITGKDFIPIIVNGKMYRVNPPTIHKIAGASAYLAVLEDNKDIAGVISSLKDISVASRALSWFIEGNDSLEQELSNGTLEEVLYGLTAAYSLISVENFTMLLDLAKNVANLTAKQKL
;
A
#
# COMPACT_ATOMS: atom_id res chain seq x y z
N MET A 1 16.03 -3.79 21.45
CA MET A 1 15.92 -2.90 20.28
C MET A 1 14.47 -2.44 20.14
N ASN A 2 14.22 -1.18 19.83
CA ASN A 2 12.85 -0.66 19.69
C ASN A 2 12.24 -1.16 18.37
N LYS A 3 11.23 -2.04 18.44
CA LYS A 3 10.56 -2.64 17.26
C LYS A 3 10.00 -1.58 16.31
N ALA A 4 9.51 -0.46 16.84
CA ALA A 4 8.98 0.64 16.03
C ALA A 4 10.07 1.29 15.14
N ALA A 5 11.30 1.43 15.65
CA ALA A 5 12.39 2.01 14.89
C ALA A 5 12.85 1.11 13.73
N ILE A 6 12.72 -0.21 13.89
CA ILE A 6 13.01 -1.18 12.83
C ILE A 6 11.94 -1.08 11.74
N LEU A 7 10.65 -1.13 12.10
CA LEU A 7 9.52 -0.99 11.18
C LEU A 7 9.61 0.29 10.34
N VAL A 8 9.85 1.44 10.98
CA VAL A 8 9.98 2.71 10.28
C VAL A 8 11.20 2.72 9.35
N SER A 9 12.34 2.19 9.81
CA SER A 9 13.55 2.08 8.97
C SER A 9 13.32 1.17 7.77
N GLU A 10 12.63 0.04 7.95
CA GLU A 10 12.31 -0.90 6.88
C GLU A 10 11.32 -0.29 5.86
N ALA A 11 10.30 0.44 6.31
CA ALA A 11 9.39 1.17 5.44
C ALA A 11 10.11 2.25 4.61
N ILE A 12 10.99 3.04 5.23
CA ILE A 12 11.76 4.09 4.53
C ILE A 12 12.78 3.49 3.56
N THR A 13 13.45 2.40 3.96
CA THR A 13 14.48 1.75 3.13
C THR A 13 13.90 0.78 2.09
N GLY A 14 12.57 0.66 2.00
CA GLY A 14 11.88 -0.22 1.06
C GLY A 14 12.09 -1.71 1.34
N LYS A 15 12.38 -2.05 2.60
CA LYS A 15 12.49 -3.43 3.11
C LYS A 15 11.19 -3.95 3.70
N ASP A 16 10.27 -3.06 4.07
CA ASP A 16 8.89 -3.41 4.40
C ASP A 16 8.10 -3.53 3.09
N PHE A 17 7.83 -4.76 2.66
CA PHE A 17 7.04 -5.05 1.46
C PHE A 17 6.42 -6.44 1.53
N ILE A 18 5.32 -6.63 0.82
CA ILE A 18 4.70 -7.94 0.61
C ILE A 18 4.95 -8.36 -0.84
N PRO A 19 5.58 -9.52 -1.09
CA PRO A 19 5.65 -10.08 -2.43
C PRO A 19 4.29 -10.65 -2.83
N ILE A 20 3.85 -10.35 -4.04
CA ILE A 20 2.66 -10.95 -4.66
C ILE A 20 3.05 -11.59 -5.98
N ILE A 21 2.28 -12.58 -6.43
CA ILE A 21 2.49 -13.24 -7.72
C ILE A 21 1.21 -13.07 -8.53
N VAL A 22 1.35 -12.54 -9.75
CA VAL A 22 0.26 -12.42 -10.72
C VAL A 22 0.79 -12.93 -12.06
N ASN A 23 0.06 -13.86 -12.68
CA ASN A 23 0.48 -14.48 -13.93
C ASN A 23 1.92 -15.05 -13.91
N GLY A 24 2.32 -15.67 -12.79
CA GLY A 24 3.65 -16.25 -12.62
C GLY A 24 4.81 -15.23 -12.44
N LYS A 25 4.55 -13.92 -12.45
CA LYS A 25 5.54 -12.88 -12.16
C LYS A 25 5.38 -12.35 -10.75
N MET A 26 6.51 -12.13 -10.08
CA MET A 26 6.56 -11.57 -8.74
C MET A 26 6.59 -10.03 -8.79
N TYR A 27 5.76 -9.40 -7.96
CA TYR A 27 5.73 -7.96 -7.75
C TYR A 27 5.98 -7.64 -6.28
N ARG A 28 6.61 -6.49 -6.04
CA ARG A 28 6.85 -5.98 -4.68
C ARG A 28 5.82 -4.91 -4.37
N VAL A 29 5.01 -5.13 -3.35
CA VAL A 29 4.05 -4.15 -2.86
C VAL A 29 4.61 -3.52 -1.59
N ASN A 30 4.96 -2.25 -1.66
CA ASN A 30 5.44 -1.48 -0.51
C ASN A 30 4.26 -0.76 0.17
N PRO A 31 4.41 -0.32 1.44
CA PRO A 31 3.50 0.62 2.06
C PRO A 31 3.18 1.80 1.12
N PRO A 32 1.91 1.97 0.70
CA PRO A 32 1.59 2.92 -0.34
C PRO A 32 1.56 4.34 0.20
N THR A 33 2.00 5.30 -0.62
CA THR A 33 1.91 6.72 -0.31
C THR A 33 0.49 7.24 -0.53
N ILE A 34 0.15 8.40 0.03
CA ILE A 34 -1.14 9.07 -0.22
C ILE A 34 -1.41 9.23 -1.73
N HIS A 35 -0.37 9.50 -2.52
CA HIS A 35 -0.46 9.59 -3.97
C HIS A 35 -0.93 8.28 -4.61
N LYS A 36 -0.32 7.15 -4.25
CA LYS A 36 -0.71 5.82 -4.74
C LYS A 36 -2.12 5.45 -4.31
N ILE A 37 -2.47 5.73 -3.06
CA ILE A 37 -3.80 5.49 -2.50
C ILE A 37 -4.87 6.28 -3.27
N ALA A 38 -4.63 7.57 -3.53
CA ALA A 38 -5.59 8.44 -4.23
C ALA A 38 -5.81 8.02 -5.69
N GLY A 39 -4.76 7.56 -6.39
CA GLY A 39 -4.93 7.06 -7.76
C GLY A 39 -5.62 5.70 -7.81
N ALA A 40 -5.30 4.79 -6.87
CA ALA A 40 -6.00 3.51 -6.76
C ALA A 40 -7.49 3.71 -6.40
N SER A 41 -7.81 4.64 -5.49
CA SER A 41 -9.19 4.90 -5.07
C SER A 41 -10.07 5.44 -6.19
N ALA A 42 -9.53 6.12 -7.19
CA ALA A 42 -10.29 6.57 -8.37
C ALA A 42 -10.94 5.40 -9.13
N TYR A 43 -10.31 4.23 -9.11
CA TYR A 43 -10.84 3.00 -9.72
C TYR A 43 -11.77 2.22 -8.78
N LEU A 44 -11.59 2.38 -7.47
CA LEU A 44 -12.38 1.67 -6.45
C LEU A 44 -13.65 2.43 -6.03
N ALA A 45 -13.73 3.74 -6.30
CA ALA A 45 -14.85 4.61 -5.95
C ALA A 45 -16.17 4.29 -6.68
N VAL A 46 -16.14 3.40 -7.68
CA VAL A 46 -17.32 2.99 -8.47
C VAL A 46 -18.25 2.03 -7.71
N LEU A 47 -17.85 1.57 -6.51
CA LEU A 47 -18.56 0.54 -5.75
C LEU A 47 -19.36 1.15 -4.58
N GLU A 48 -20.60 1.53 -4.86
CA GLU A 48 -21.46 2.36 -3.97
C GLU A 48 -22.00 1.67 -2.70
N ASP A 49 -21.82 0.36 -2.47
CA ASP A 49 -22.65 -0.38 -1.49
C ASP A 49 -21.92 -1.20 -0.40
N ASN A 50 -20.60 -1.09 -0.24
CA ASN A 50 -19.86 -1.86 0.79
C ASN A 50 -19.35 -1.00 1.96
N LYS A 51 -19.58 -1.49 3.19
CA LYS A 51 -19.28 -0.78 4.45
C LYS A 51 -17.79 -0.78 4.83
N ASP A 52 -16.96 -1.61 4.19
CA ASP A 52 -15.51 -1.65 4.39
C ASP A 52 -14.75 -1.96 3.08
N ILE A 53 -13.45 -1.67 3.08
CA ILE A 53 -12.58 -1.80 1.89
C ILE A 53 -12.39 -3.27 1.48
N ALA A 54 -12.45 -4.22 2.42
CA ALA A 54 -12.38 -5.64 2.11
C ALA A 54 -13.61 -6.09 1.28
N GLY A 55 -14.79 -5.61 1.62
CA GLY A 55 -16.02 -5.80 0.85
C GLY A 55 -15.93 -5.15 -0.53
N VAL A 56 -15.41 -3.92 -0.62
CA VAL A 56 -15.15 -3.24 -1.91
C VAL A 56 -14.25 -4.11 -2.80
N ILE A 57 -13.09 -4.55 -2.32
CA ILE A 57 -12.17 -5.41 -3.08
C ILE A 57 -12.86 -6.71 -3.50
N SER A 58 -13.58 -7.37 -2.59
CA SER A 58 -14.24 -8.65 -2.87
C SER A 58 -15.40 -8.53 -3.87
N SER A 59 -15.96 -7.33 -4.04
CA SER A 59 -17.04 -7.05 -4.99
C SER A 59 -16.57 -6.70 -6.41
N LEU A 60 -15.26 -6.49 -6.60
CA LEU A 60 -14.69 -6.25 -7.91
C LEU A 60 -14.80 -7.50 -8.79
N LYS A 61 -15.53 -7.36 -9.90
CA LYS A 61 -15.67 -8.41 -10.93
C LYS A 61 -14.90 -8.10 -12.20
N ASP A 62 -14.54 -6.83 -12.39
CA ASP A 62 -13.79 -6.36 -13.55
C ASP A 62 -12.29 -6.44 -13.25
N ILE A 63 -11.61 -7.35 -13.95
CA ILE A 63 -10.16 -7.55 -13.80
C ILE A 63 -9.38 -6.32 -14.25
N SER A 64 -9.81 -5.57 -15.27
CA SER A 64 -9.11 -4.36 -15.72
C SER A 64 -9.16 -3.28 -14.64
N VAL A 65 -10.33 -3.07 -14.03
CA VAL A 65 -10.47 -2.12 -12.90
C VAL A 65 -9.60 -2.53 -11.72
N ALA A 66 -9.61 -3.82 -11.35
CA ALA A 66 -8.79 -4.34 -10.27
C ALA A 66 -7.28 -4.22 -10.59
N SER A 67 -6.87 -4.51 -11.83
CA SER A 67 -5.50 -4.40 -12.30
C SER A 67 -4.99 -2.96 -12.30
N ARG A 68 -5.83 -1.97 -12.66
CA ARG A 68 -5.47 -0.54 -12.56
C ARG A 68 -5.23 -0.13 -11.12
N ALA A 69 -6.16 -0.46 -10.22
CA ALA A 69 -6.02 -0.18 -8.81
C ALA A 69 -4.72 -0.81 -8.25
N LEU A 70 -4.42 -2.06 -8.62
CA LEU A 70 -3.20 -2.75 -8.19
C LEU A 70 -1.93 -2.14 -8.81
N SER A 71 -1.96 -1.74 -10.09
CA SER A 71 -0.87 -1.02 -10.76
C SER A 71 -0.51 0.26 -10.01
N TRP A 72 -1.53 1.00 -9.55
CA TRP A 72 -1.32 2.20 -8.73
C TRP A 72 -0.69 1.90 -7.37
N PHE A 73 -1.05 0.78 -6.71
CA PHE A 73 -0.37 0.39 -5.48
C PHE A 73 1.09 -0.01 -5.70
N ILE A 74 1.42 -0.66 -6.82
CA ILE A 74 2.78 -1.10 -7.13
C ILE A 74 3.64 0.06 -7.66
N GLU A 75 3.26 0.69 -8.76
CA GLU A 75 4.05 1.72 -9.47
C GLU A 75 3.57 3.15 -9.23
N GLY A 76 2.30 3.35 -8.85
CA GLY A 76 1.70 4.69 -8.72
C GLY A 76 1.26 5.29 -10.05
N ASN A 77 0.97 4.45 -11.04
CA ASN A 77 0.38 4.80 -12.33
C ASN A 77 -0.24 3.53 -12.96
N ASP A 78 -0.77 3.64 -14.18
CA ASP A 78 -1.45 2.53 -14.88
C ASP A 78 -0.50 1.61 -15.69
N SER A 79 0.83 1.75 -15.57
CA SER A 79 1.80 1.07 -16.45
C SER A 79 1.75 -0.47 -16.39
N LEU A 80 1.26 -1.06 -15.30
CA LEU A 80 1.16 -2.51 -15.13
C LEU A 80 -0.24 -3.06 -15.44
N GLU A 81 -1.20 -2.24 -15.85
CA GLU A 81 -2.59 -2.66 -16.06
C GLU A 81 -2.70 -3.89 -16.98
N GLN A 82 -2.19 -3.77 -18.21
CA GLN A 82 -2.24 -4.84 -19.20
C GLN A 82 -1.55 -6.12 -18.70
N GLU A 83 -0.43 -5.96 -18.02
CA GLU A 83 0.35 -7.10 -17.53
C GLU A 83 -0.39 -7.85 -16.42
N LEU A 84 -0.95 -7.11 -15.45
CA LEU A 84 -1.71 -7.65 -14.33
C LEU A 84 -3.04 -8.25 -14.79
N SER A 85 -3.67 -7.68 -15.83
CA SER A 85 -4.92 -8.20 -16.40
C SER A 85 -4.75 -9.54 -17.15
N ASN A 86 -3.51 -9.95 -17.44
CA ASN A 86 -3.24 -11.29 -17.97
C ASN A 86 -3.24 -12.38 -16.87
N GLY A 87 -3.26 -11.99 -15.59
CA GLY A 87 -3.40 -12.93 -14.48
C GLY A 87 -4.84 -13.33 -14.23
N THR A 88 -5.08 -14.01 -13.11
CA THR A 88 -6.45 -14.30 -12.67
C THR A 88 -6.99 -13.16 -11.80
N LEU A 89 -8.31 -12.98 -11.78
CA LEU A 89 -8.94 -12.00 -10.89
C LEU A 89 -8.57 -12.26 -9.43
N GLU A 90 -8.53 -13.52 -9.00
CA GLU A 90 -8.16 -13.90 -7.63
C GLU A 90 -6.74 -13.45 -7.26
N GLU A 91 -5.76 -13.61 -8.15
CA GLU A 91 -4.38 -13.13 -7.95
C GLU A 91 -4.34 -11.60 -7.79
N VAL A 92 -5.09 -10.88 -8.61
CA VAL A 92 -5.17 -9.41 -8.55
C VAL A 92 -5.86 -8.94 -7.27
N LEU A 93 -6.96 -9.58 -6.86
CA LEU A 93 -7.67 -9.25 -5.62
C LEU A 93 -6.81 -9.57 -4.38
N TYR A 94 -6.04 -10.66 -4.40
CA TYR A 94 -5.04 -10.94 -3.37
C TYR A 94 -4.01 -9.81 -3.29
N GLY A 95 -3.51 -9.35 -4.45
CA GLY A 95 -2.61 -8.22 -4.53
C GLY A 95 -3.17 -6.94 -3.92
N LEU A 96 -4.43 -6.60 -4.22
CA LEU A 96 -5.12 -5.46 -3.62
C LEU A 96 -5.28 -5.59 -2.11
N THR A 97 -5.61 -6.78 -1.63
CA THR A 97 -5.74 -7.07 -0.19
C THR A 97 -4.40 -6.90 0.52
N ALA A 98 -3.31 -7.39 -0.08
CA ALA A 98 -1.95 -7.21 0.43
C ALA A 98 -1.53 -5.73 0.43
N ALA A 99 -1.85 -4.97 -0.62
CA ALA A 99 -1.57 -3.54 -0.65
C ALA A 99 -2.32 -2.78 0.44
N TYR A 100 -3.58 -3.14 0.66
CA TYR A 100 -4.41 -2.52 1.70
C TYR A 100 -3.91 -2.82 3.11
N SER A 101 -3.45 -4.05 3.39
CA SER A 101 -2.93 -4.41 4.72
C SER A 101 -1.70 -3.59 5.12
N LEU A 102 -0.98 -3.02 4.16
CA LEU A 102 0.16 -2.12 4.39
C LEU A 102 -0.26 -0.67 4.65
N ILE A 103 -1.54 -0.31 4.48
CA ILE A 103 -2.09 1.01 4.85
C ILE A 103 -2.32 1.03 6.36
N SER A 104 -1.24 1.01 7.14
CA SER A 104 -1.33 1.13 8.59
C SER A 104 -1.16 2.58 9.04
N VAL A 105 -2.16 3.10 9.77
CA VAL A 105 -2.09 4.37 10.52
C VAL A 105 -0.97 4.33 11.57
N GLU A 106 -0.58 3.14 12.00
CA GLU A 106 0.50 2.91 12.97
C GLU A 106 1.85 3.44 12.44
N ASN A 107 2.16 3.22 11.16
CA ASN A 107 3.42 3.69 10.56
C ASN A 107 3.51 5.22 10.55
N PHE A 108 2.40 5.90 10.25
CA PHE A 108 2.33 7.36 10.30
C PHE A 108 2.42 7.90 11.73
N THR A 109 1.76 7.24 12.68
CA THR A 109 1.81 7.60 14.11
C THR A 109 3.21 7.39 14.69
N MET A 110 3.87 6.28 14.35
CA MET A 110 5.26 6.00 14.74
C MET A 110 6.24 7.00 14.13
N LEU A 111 6.10 7.38 12.85
CA LEU A 111 6.89 8.43 12.22
C LEU A 111 6.73 9.78 12.93
N LEU A 112 5.49 10.15 13.25
CA LEU A 112 5.19 11.36 14.00
C LEU A 112 5.84 11.35 15.38
N ASP A 113 5.79 10.21 16.09
CA ASP A 113 6.43 10.07 17.39
C ASP A 113 7.96 10.10 17.30
N LEU A 114 8.56 9.51 16.26
CA LEU A 114 9.98 9.67 15.96
C LEU A 114 10.34 11.13 15.70
N ALA A 115 9.57 11.84 14.87
CA ALA A 115 9.80 13.24 14.57
C ALA A 115 9.71 14.12 15.82
N LYS A 116 8.71 13.89 16.69
CA LYS A 116 8.59 14.56 18.00
C LYS A 116 9.80 14.27 18.90
N ASN A 117 10.26 13.02 18.94
CA ASN A 117 11.42 12.63 19.73
C ASN A 117 12.71 13.27 19.21
N VAL A 118 12.92 13.32 17.89
CA VAL A 118 14.06 14.02 17.27
C VAL A 118 14.01 15.51 17.57
N ALA A 119 12.85 16.17 17.40
CA ALA A 119 12.67 17.58 17.73
C ALA A 119 12.95 17.88 19.22
N ASN A 120 12.53 16.99 20.12
CA ASN A 120 12.83 17.10 21.55
C ASN A 120 14.32 16.92 21.87
N LEU A 121 15.02 16.04 21.14
CA LEU A 121 16.45 15.80 21.31
C LEU A 121 17.29 16.99 20.81
N THR A 122 16.92 17.58 19.67
CA THR A 122 17.59 18.78 19.14
C THR A 122 17.29 20.02 19.99
N ALA A 123 16.07 20.14 20.53
CA ALA A 123 15.72 21.23 21.45
C ALA A 123 16.39 21.12 22.84
N LYS A 124 16.78 19.92 23.27
CA LYS A 124 17.47 19.67 24.56
C LYS A 124 18.99 19.64 24.46
N GLN A 125 19.58 19.90 23.29
CA GLN A 125 21.01 20.10 23.17
C GLN A 125 21.36 21.45 23.82
N LYS A 126 21.46 21.44 25.16
CA LYS A 126 22.04 22.53 25.94
C LYS A 126 23.49 22.70 25.47
N LEU A 127 23.79 23.89 24.95
CA LEU A 127 25.13 24.46 24.98
C LEU A 127 25.72 24.38 26.39
#